data_AF-A0A3D0KTC5-F1
#
_entry.id   AF-A0A3D0KTC5-F1
#
_cell.length_a   1.000
_cell.length_b   1.000
_cell.length_c   1.000
_cell.angle_alpha   90.00
_cell.angle_beta   90.00
_cell.angle_gamma   90.00
#
_symmetry.space_group_name_H-M   'P 1'
#
loop_
_entity.id
_entity.type
_entity.pdbx_description
1 polymer ?
#
loop_
_entity_poly.entity_id
_entity_poly.type
_entity_poly.pdbx_seq_one_letter_code
_entity_poly.pdbx_strand_id
1 'polypeptide(L)'
;MIHTDTLNESGFVENTVAAMKQRVIHAFHTEGAGGGHAPDIIKICGEAHVLPSSTNPTRPYTVNTLEEHLDMLMVCHHLDKSIPEDVAFAESRIRRETIAAEDILHDMGAFSIIASDSQAMGRVGEVIIRTWQTAHKMKVQRGRLPEEAGDNDNVRVKRYVAKYTINPAIAHGISAHIGSIAVGKR
;
A
#
# COMPACT_ATOMS: atom_id res chain seq x y z
N MET A 1 -11.94 6.89 3.56
CA MET A 1 -10.61 6.67 2.98
C MET A 1 -9.84 7.99 3.10
N ILE A 2 -8.52 7.97 3.29
CA ILE A 2 -7.71 9.19 3.45
C ILE A 2 -6.39 9.10 2.67
N HIS A 3 -6.03 10.21 2.03
CA HIS A 3 -4.69 10.57 1.57
C HIS A 3 -4.23 11.72 2.48
N THR A 4 -3.12 11.56 3.18
CA THR A 4 -2.71 12.49 4.25
C THR A 4 -1.83 13.63 3.73
N ASP A 5 -1.51 14.59 4.61
CA ASP A 5 -0.80 15.81 4.27
C ASP A 5 0.71 15.55 4.02
N THR A 6 1.05 15.30 2.76
CA THR A 6 2.45 15.04 2.34
C THR A 6 3.40 16.17 2.74
N LEU A 7 2.92 17.41 2.72
CA LEU A 7 3.72 18.59 3.00
C LEU A 7 4.00 18.78 4.50
N ASN A 8 3.28 18.06 5.35
CA ASN A 8 3.24 18.30 6.78
C ASN A 8 2.86 19.76 7.11
N GLU A 9 2.03 20.39 6.28
CA GLU A 9 1.64 21.80 6.41
C GLU A 9 0.82 22.02 7.70
N SER A 10 -0.10 21.11 7.97
CA SER A 10 -1.00 21.14 9.13
C SER A 10 -0.46 20.41 10.37
N GLY A 11 0.70 19.76 10.23
CA GLY A 11 1.35 18.94 11.25
C GLY A 11 1.95 17.65 10.69
N PHE A 12 2.63 16.88 11.54
CA PHE A 12 3.23 15.60 11.17
C PHE A 12 2.23 14.44 11.32
N VAL A 13 2.66 13.22 10.98
CA VAL A 13 1.80 12.02 11.00
C VAL A 13 1.11 11.82 12.35
N GLU A 14 1.79 12.11 13.47
CA GLU A 14 1.24 12.01 14.83
C GLU A 14 0.07 12.99 15.07
N ASN A 15 0.09 14.16 14.45
CA ASN A 15 -1.00 15.13 14.55
C ASN A 15 -2.24 14.60 13.81
N THR A 16 -2.04 14.01 12.62
CA THR A 16 -3.11 13.38 11.86
C THR A 16 -3.68 12.15 12.58
N VAL A 17 -2.83 11.30 13.16
CA VAL A 17 -3.25 10.15 13.99
C VAL A 17 -4.05 10.63 15.21
N ALA A 18 -3.59 11.68 15.90
CA ALA A 18 -4.34 12.28 17.00
C ALA A 18 -5.71 12.82 16.55
N ALA A 19 -5.79 13.43 15.36
CA ALA A 19 -7.04 13.95 14.80
C ALA A 19 -8.05 12.84 14.42
N MET A 20 -7.58 11.64 14.11
CA MET A 20 -8.45 10.48 13.88
C MET A 20 -9.26 10.12 15.14
N LYS A 21 -8.73 10.39 16.34
CA LYS A 21 -9.37 10.09 17.64
C LYS A 21 -9.80 8.61 17.73
N GLN A 22 -8.94 7.71 17.25
CA GLN A 22 -9.17 6.26 17.22
C GLN A 22 -10.43 5.82 16.44
N ARG A 23 -11.00 6.69 15.60
CA ARG A 23 -12.13 6.32 14.73
C ARG A 23 -11.61 5.51 13.55
N VAL A 24 -12.38 4.49 13.17
CA VAL A 24 -12.00 3.60 12.06
C VAL A 24 -11.78 4.39 10.78
N ILE A 25 -10.63 4.19 10.14
CA ILE A 25 -10.30 4.87 8.88
C ILE A 25 -9.51 3.96 7.95
N HIS A 26 -9.86 4.01 6.67
CA HIS A 26 -9.11 3.34 5.60
C HIS A 26 -8.02 4.30 5.10
N ALA A 27 -6.75 3.99 5.36
CA ALA A 27 -5.61 4.74 4.83
C ALA A 27 -5.27 4.25 3.42
N PHE A 28 -5.27 5.16 2.45
CA PHE A 28 -4.91 4.84 1.07
C PHE A 28 -3.39 4.88 0.88
N HIS A 29 -2.85 4.12 -0.10
CA HIS A 29 -1.42 4.04 -0.46
C HIS A 29 -0.47 4.29 0.72
N THR A 30 -0.61 3.49 1.78
CA THR A 30 -0.09 3.75 3.13
C THR A 30 1.44 3.78 3.18
N GLU A 31 2.13 3.24 2.19
CA GLU A 31 3.60 3.38 2.05
C GLU A 31 4.03 4.82 1.75
N GLY A 32 3.20 5.59 1.05
CA GLY A 32 3.35 7.04 0.88
C GLY A 32 3.84 7.51 -0.48
N ALA A 33 4.27 6.67 -1.42
CA ALA A 33 4.61 7.11 -2.78
C ALA A 33 3.38 7.70 -3.50
N GLY A 34 2.23 7.04 -3.38
CA GLY A 34 0.92 7.55 -3.82
C GLY A 34 0.47 8.82 -3.06
N GLY A 35 1.10 9.10 -1.92
CA GLY A 35 1.01 10.34 -1.13
C GLY A 35 0.69 10.11 0.34
N GLY A 36 0.96 11.12 1.15
CA GLY A 36 0.86 11.10 2.60
C GLY A 36 2.12 11.65 3.26
N HIS A 37 2.01 11.97 4.56
CA HIS A 37 3.09 12.54 5.39
C HIS A 37 4.48 12.00 5.01
N ALA A 38 5.34 12.88 4.51
CA ALA A 38 6.70 12.53 4.16
C ALA A 38 7.63 12.66 5.39
N PRO A 39 8.47 11.65 5.70
CA PRO A 39 8.65 10.38 5.00
C PRO A 39 7.89 9.19 5.61
N ASP A 40 7.08 9.41 6.65
CA ASP A 40 6.77 8.39 7.65
C ASP A 40 5.29 8.02 7.82
N ILE A 41 4.44 8.36 6.84
CA ILE A 41 3.04 7.91 6.80
C ILE A 41 2.89 6.40 6.98
N ILE A 42 3.87 5.59 6.57
CA ILE A 42 3.86 4.13 6.72
C ILE A 42 3.69 3.67 8.18
N LYS A 43 4.06 4.50 9.18
CA LYS A 43 3.85 4.22 10.61
C LYS A 43 2.38 3.92 10.95
N ILE A 44 1.44 4.51 10.21
CA ILE A 44 0.01 4.39 10.48
C ILE A 44 -0.52 2.95 10.33
N CYS A 45 0.22 2.04 9.66
CA CYS A 45 -0.16 0.63 9.63
C CYS A 45 -0.03 -0.07 11.00
N GLY A 46 0.60 0.57 11.99
CA GLY A 46 0.67 0.10 13.37
C GLY A 46 -0.55 0.49 14.23
N GLU A 47 -1.45 1.34 13.73
CA GLU A 47 -2.62 1.81 14.46
C GLU A 47 -3.79 0.83 14.35
N ALA A 48 -4.33 0.36 15.48
CA ALA A 48 -5.37 -0.68 15.50
C ALA A 48 -6.70 -0.28 14.84
N HIS A 49 -6.99 1.03 14.76
CA HIS A 49 -8.20 1.58 14.13
C HIS A 49 -8.02 1.88 12.63
N VAL A 50 -6.83 1.61 12.08
CA VAL A 50 -6.51 1.91 10.68
C VAL A 50 -6.61 0.65 9.85
N LEU A 51 -7.23 0.77 8.68
CA LEU A 51 -7.28 -0.27 7.65
C LEU A 51 -6.30 0.14 6.54
N PRO A 52 -5.02 -0.29 6.59
CA PRO A 52 -4.00 0.15 5.65
C PRO A 52 -4.09 -0.58 4.31
N SER A 53 -3.93 0.17 3.23
CA SER A 53 -3.92 -0.34 1.86
C SER A 53 -2.72 0.16 1.07
N SER A 54 -2.33 -0.61 0.06
CA SER A 54 -1.38 -0.19 -0.97
C SER A 54 -2.07 0.08 -2.29
N THR A 55 -1.46 0.93 -3.11
CA THR A 55 -1.74 1.03 -4.54
C THR A 55 -0.69 0.25 -5.31
N ASN A 56 -0.98 -0.10 -6.56
CA ASN A 56 -0.25 -1.18 -7.20
C ASN A 56 1.06 -0.84 -7.94
N PRO A 57 1.45 0.41 -8.27
CA PRO A 57 2.69 0.63 -9.00
C PRO A 57 3.95 0.34 -8.19
N THR A 58 3.92 0.50 -6.87
CA THR A 58 5.06 0.16 -6.02
C THR A 58 5.23 -1.35 -5.84
N ARG A 59 4.32 -2.18 -6.37
CA ARG A 59 4.17 -3.60 -6.03
C ARG A 59 4.69 -4.53 -7.14
N PRO A 60 5.55 -5.51 -6.82
CA PRO A 60 6.55 -5.42 -5.77
C PRO A 60 7.60 -4.34 -6.08
N TYR A 61 8.51 -4.10 -5.14
CA TYR A 61 9.70 -3.32 -5.42
C TYR A 61 10.60 -4.04 -6.45
N THR A 62 10.95 -3.37 -7.55
CA THR A 62 11.79 -3.87 -8.65
C THR A 62 12.88 -2.87 -9.04
N VAL A 63 13.76 -3.27 -9.96
CA VAL A 63 14.89 -2.44 -10.41
C VAL A 63 14.46 -1.10 -11.05
N ASN A 64 13.32 -1.06 -11.73
CA ASN A 64 12.82 0.14 -12.40
C ASN A 64 11.84 0.96 -11.55
N THR A 65 11.48 0.47 -10.35
CA THR A 65 10.40 1.09 -9.56
C THR A 65 10.72 2.54 -9.21
N LEU A 66 11.94 2.84 -8.74
CA LEU A 66 12.29 4.20 -8.32
C LEU A 66 12.34 5.19 -9.48
N GLU A 67 13.00 4.82 -10.57
CA GLU A 67 13.15 5.70 -11.73
C GLU A 67 11.78 6.01 -12.35
N GLU A 68 10.93 4.99 -12.51
CA GLU A 68 9.55 5.18 -12.98
C GLU A 68 8.77 6.13 -12.05
N HIS A 69 8.85 5.93 -10.73
CA HIS A 69 8.02 6.70 -9.79
C HIS A 69 8.50 8.14 -9.61
N LEU A 70 9.81 8.38 -9.65
CA LEU A 70 10.37 9.73 -9.63
C LEU A 70 9.88 10.51 -10.85
N ASP A 71 10.04 9.97 -12.05
CA ASP A 71 9.62 10.66 -13.27
C ASP A 71 8.09 10.83 -13.34
N MET A 72 7.33 9.79 -12.95
CA MET A 72 5.87 9.86 -12.83
C MET A 72 5.43 10.98 -11.89
N LEU A 73 6.03 11.10 -10.71
CA LEU A 73 5.67 12.12 -9.73
C LEU A 73 5.97 13.53 -10.26
N MET A 74 7.14 13.70 -10.88
CA MET A 74 7.56 14.97 -11.48
C MET A 74 6.58 15.42 -12.56
N VAL A 75 6.17 14.52 -13.45
CA VAL A 75 5.17 14.81 -14.48
C VAL A 75 3.80 15.12 -13.86
N CYS A 76 3.31 14.29 -12.93
CA CYS A 76 1.99 14.47 -12.32
C CYS A 76 1.84 15.80 -11.57
N HIS A 77 2.93 16.33 -11.01
CA HIS A 77 2.91 17.56 -10.22
C HIS A 77 3.52 18.75 -10.97
N HIS A 78 3.85 18.59 -12.26
CA HIS A 78 4.47 19.63 -13.09
C HIS A 78 5.76 20.21 -12.48
N LEU A 79 6.55 19.33 -11.86
CA LEU A 79 7.82 19.69 -11.22
C LEU A 79 8.96 19.79 -12.24
N ASP A 80 9.93 20.64 -11.97
CA ASP A 80 11.08 20.86 -12.83
C ASP A 80 12.37 20.29 -12.20
N LYS A 81 13.09 19.44 -12.96
CA LYS A 81 14.37 18.83 -12.54
C LYS A 81 15.47 19.88 -12.30
N SER A 82 15.30 21.11 -12.80
CA SER A 82 16.23 22.22 -12.59
C SER A 82 15.96 23.02 -11.30
N ILE A 83 14.81 22.81 -10.64
CA ILE A 83 14.45 23.47 -9.38
C ILE A 83 14.81 22.55 -8.21
N PRO A 84 15.76 22.92 -7.33
CA PRO A 84 16.19 22.07 -6.22
C PRO A 84 15.08 21.68 -5.25
N GLU A 85 14.13 22.59 -4.98
CA GLU A 85 12.98 22.36 -4.10
C GLU A 85 12.02 21.32 -4.65
N ASP A 86 11.81 21.32 -5.97
CA ASP A 86 10.99 20.34 -6.68
C ASP A 86 11.60 18.94 -6.61
N VAL A 87 12.93 18.85 -6.83
CA VAL A 87 13.68 17.60 -6.66
C VAL A 87 13.62 17.12 -5.22
N ALA A 88 13.82 18.01 -4.24
CA ALA A 88 13.74 17.68 -2.82
C ALA A 88 12.35 17.17 -2.43
N PHE A 89 11.27 17.78 -2.94
CA PHE A 89 9.91 17.29 -2.74
C PHE A 89 9.73 15.89 -3.35
N ALA A 90 10.21 15.66 -4.57
CA ALA A 90 10.09 14.37 -5.24
C ALA A 90 10.83 13.25 -4.49
N GLU A 91 12.08 13.51 -4.06
CA GLU A 91 12.89 12.59 -3.26
C GLU A 91 12.31 12.36 -1.87
N SER A 92 11.65 13.36 -1.28
CA SER A 92 10.97 13.19 0.00
C SER A 92 9.82 12.19 -0.06
N ARG A 93 9.18 12.04 -1.24
CA ARG A 93 7.99 11.20 -1.46
C ARG A 93 8.31 9.83 -2.05
N ILE A 94 9.25 9.73 -2.99
CA ILE A 94 9.62 8.47 -3.65
C ILE A 94 10.87 7.88 -2.99
N ARG A 95 10.67 6.95 -2.05
CA ARG A 95 11.74 6.44 -1.19
C ARG A 95 11.94 4.94 -1.40
N ARG A 96 13.20 4.53 -1.55
CA ARG A 96 13.56 3.10 -1.72
C ARG A 96 13.16 2.29 -0.49
N GLU A 97 13.38 2.88 0.66
CA GLU A 97 13.31 2.25 1.98
C GLU A 97 11.87 1.87 2.29
N THR A 98 10.93 2.79 2.12
CA THR A 98 9.50 2.54 2.40
C THR A 98 8.87 1.65 1.35
N ILE A 99 9.19 1.81 0.05
CA ILE A 99 8.72 0.92 -1.02
C ILE A 99 9.20 -0.53 -0.80
N ALA A 100 10.45 -0.71 -0.37
CA ALA A 100 10.98 -2.03 -0.03
C ALA A 100 10.35 -2.60 1.25
N ALA A 101 10.15 -1.78 2.28
CA ALA A 101 9.50 -2.18 3.53
C ALA A 101 8.05 -2.63 3.30
N GLU A 102 7.32 -1.96 2.40
CA GLU A 102 5.93 -2.27 2.06
C GLU A 102 5.77 -3.71 1.58
N ASP A 103 6.73 -4.27 0.83
CA ASP A 103 6.69 -5.69 0.41
C ASP A 103 6.68 -6.63 1.63
N ILE A 104 7.55 -6.36 2.60
CA ILE A 104 7.70 -7.16 3.82
C ILE A 104 6.47 -7.01 4.71
N LEU A 105 5.96 -5.78 4.87
CA LEU A 105 4.75 -5.50 5.67
C LEU A 105 3.51 -6.17 5.08
N HIS A 106 3.43 -6.32 3.76
CA HIS A 106 2.40 -7.16 3.12
C HIS A 106 2.54 -8.62 3.48
N ASP A 107 3.75 -9.17 3.42
CA ASP A 107 4.01 -10.59 3.72
C ASP A 107 3.76 -10.92 5.20
N MET A 108 4.04 -9.97 6.09
CA MET A 108 3.73 -10.05 7.53
C MET A 108 2.23 -9.88 7.84
N GLY A 109 1.45 -9.32 6.91
CA GLY A 109 0.03 -9.03 7.12
C GLY A 109 -0.27 -7.71 7.83
N ALA A 110 0.72 -6.82 7.99
CA ALA A 110 0.52 -5.47 8.53
C ALA A 110 -0.21 -4.55 7.54
N PHE A 111 -0.06 -4.78 6.24
CA PHE A 111 -0.89 -4.17 5.21
C PHE A 111 -2.02 -5.12 4.79
N SER A 112 -3.24 -4.59 4.74
CA SER A 112 -4.45 -5.42 4.68
C SER A 112 -5.09 -5.45 3.30
N ILE A 113 -4.87 -4.43 2.46
CA ILE A 113 -5.54 -4.27 1.17
C ILE A 113 -4.53 -3.92 0.07
N ILE A 114 -4.78 -4.41 -1.16
CA ILE A 114 -4.11 -3.95 -2.38
C ILE A 114 -5.19 -3.44 -3.34
N ALA A 115 -5.02 -2.21 -3.80
CA ALA A 115 -5.91 -1.51 -4.71
C ALA A 115 -5.12 -0.97 -5.93
N SER A 116 -5.82 -0.36 -6.90
CA SER A 116 -5.20 0.17 -8.10
C SER A 116 -4.61 1.57 -7.91
N ASP A 117 -5.47 2.55 -7.66
CA ASP A 117 -5.32 3.99 -7.95
C ASP A 117 -5.47 4.33 -9.44
N SER A 118 -6.54 3.84 -10.06
CA SER A 118 -6.70 3.79 -11.51
C SER A 118 -6.45 5.14 -12.20
N GLN A 119 -5.38 5.19 -13.00
CA GLN A 119 -4.93 6.37 -13.77
C GLN A 119 -4.50 7.58 -12.93
N ALA A 120 -4.34 7.40 -11.62
CA ALA A 120 -3.92 8.44 -10.68
C ALA A 120 -2.75 7.91 -9.81
N MET A 121 -1.65 7.52 -10.45
CA MET A 121 -0.57 6.72 -9.85
C MET A 121 -0.97 5.25 -9.58
N GLY A 122 -1.68 4.63 -10.53
CA GLY A 122 -2.14 3.25 -10.41
C GLY A 122 -2.70 2.65 -11.69
N ARG A 123 -2.69 1.31 -11.77
CA ARG A 123 -3.03 0.54 -12.98
C ARG A 123 -4.24 -0.36 -12.74
N VAL A 124 -5.40 -0.01 -13.29
CA VAL A 124 -6.67 -0.68 -12.95
C VAL A 124 -6.68 -2.19 -13.21
N GLY A 125 -6.04 -2.64 -14.29
CA GLY A 125 -5.98 -4.06 -14.66
C GLY A 125 -4.96 -4.89 -13.88
N GLU A 126 -4.17 -4.28 -12.98
CA GLU A 126 -3.00 -4.93 -12.41
C GLU A 126 -3.12 -5.26 -10.91
N VAL A 127 -4.25 -5.01 -10.25
CA VAL A 127 -4.42 -5.28 -8.81
C VAL A 127 -4.09 -6.74 -8.45
N ILE A 128 -4.66 -7.68 -9.21
CA ILE A 128 -4.50 -9.12 -8.95
C ILE A 128 -3.08 -9.57 -9.27
N ILE A 129 -2.55 -9.24 -10.46
CA ILE A 129 -1.22 -9.70 -10.87
C ILE A 129 -0.13 -9.15 -9.94
N ARG A 130 -0.23 -7.88 -9.52
CA ARG A 130 0.73 -7.23 -8.62
C ARG A 130 0.70 -7.84 -7.23
N THR A 131 -0.49 -8.21 -6.74
CA THR A 131 -0.63 -8.98 -5.48
C THR A 131 0.18 -10.27 -5.53
N TRP A 132 0.03 -11.05 -6.60
CA TRP A 132 0.72 -12.34 -6.72
C TRP A 132 2.22 -12.21 -7.01
N GLN A 133 2.63 -11.17 -7.75
CA GLN A 133 4.06 -10.84 -7.92
C GLN A 133 4.72 -10.49 -6.59
N THR A 134 4.04 -9.73 -5.71
CA THR A 134 4.54 -9.46 -4.35
C THR A 134 4.63 -10.75 -3.52
N ALA A 135 3.60 -11.60 -3.53
CA ALA A 135 3.65 -12.89 -2.83
C ALA A 135 4.81 -13.78 -3.33
N HIS A 136 5.01 -13.83 -4.64
CA HIS A 136 6.11 -14.57 -5.27
C HIS A 136 7.47 -14.05 -4.82
N LYS A 137 7.71 -12.74 -4.93
CA LYS A 137 8.97 -12.12 -4.51
C LYS A 137 9.27 -12.39 -3.04
N MET A 138 8.25 -12.29 -2.17
CA MET A 138 8.41 -12.53 -0.75
C MET A 138 8.72 -13.99 -0.43
N LYS A 139 8.13 -14.94 -1.16
CA LYS A 139 8.55 -16.35 -1.10
C LYS A 139 10.03 -16.52 -1.48
N VAL A 140 10.45 -15.93 -2.60
CA VAL A 140 11.83 -16.05 -3.09
C VAL A 140 12.83 -15.47 -2.09
N GLN A 141 12.53 -14.33 -1.47
CA GLN A 141 13.48 -13.64 -0.58
C GLN A 141 13.40 -14.07 0.89
N ARG A 142 12.20 -14.41 1.39
CA ARG A 142 11.97 -14.69 2.81
C ARG A 142 11.67 -16.16 3.08
N GLY A 143 11.55 -16.97 2.04
CA GLY A 143 11.19 -18.38 2.15
C GLY A 143 9.74 -18.55 2.61
N ARG A 144 9.52 -19.62 3.38
CA ARG A 144 8.21 -20.07 3.85
C ARG A 144 7.75 -19.24 5.05
N LEU A 145 6.45 -18.93 5.12
CA LEU A 145 5.89 -18.29 6.31
C LEU A 145 5.91 -19.26 7.51
N PRO A 146 6.14 -18.76 8.75
CA PRO A 146 6.15 -19.60 9.96
C PRO A 146 4.88 -20.42 10.19
N GLU A 147 3.73 -19.91 9.73
CA GLU A 147 2.41 -20.50 9.95
C GLU A 147 2.03 -21.59 8.93
N GLU A 148 2.88 -21.83 7.92
CA GLU A 148 2.59 -22.83 6.87
C GLU A 148 2.69 -24.27 7.38
N ALA A 149 1.76 -25.13 6.95
CA ALA A 149 1.74 -26.57 7.24
C ALA A 149 1.77 -27.43 5.96
N GLY A 150 2.59 -28.49 5.94
CA GLY A 150 2.78 -29.38 4.76
C GLY A 150 3.57 -28.74 3.62
N ASP A 151 3.88 -29.43 2.53
CA ASP A 151 4.74 -28.89 1.45
C ASP A 151 3.97 -28.00 0.45
N ASN A 152 3.61 -26.79 0.87
CA ASN A 152 2.82 -25.82 0.10
C ASN A 152 2.97 -24.39 0.67
N ASP A 153 2.35 -23.41 -0.01
CA ASP A 153 2.29 -21.99 0.39
C ASP A 153 0.84 -21.53 0.70
N ASN A 154 -0.01 -22.41 1.23
CA ASN A 154 -1.44 -22.15 1.35
C ASN A 154 -1.76 -20.97 2.29
N VAL A 155 -1.01 -20.78 3.37
CA VAL A 155 -1.21 -19.63 4.27
C VAL A 155 -0.86 -18.33 3.57
N ARG A 156 0.24 -18.27 2.83
CA ARG A 156 0.61 -17.11 2.02
C ARG A 156 -0.45 -16.85 0.96
N VAL A 157 -0.89 -17.87 0.23
CA VAL A 157 -1.95 -17.74 -0.79
C VAL A 157 -3.23 -17.16 -0.20
N LYS A 158 -3.69 -17.69 0.95
CA LYS A 158 -4.87 -17.18 1.66
C LYS A 158 -4.68 -15.74 2.16
N ARG A 159 -3.50 -15.41 2.71
CA ARG A 159 -3.16 -14.06 3.18
C ARG A 159 -3.21 -13.05 2.03
N TYR A 160 -2.70 -13.40 0.85
CA TYR A 160 -2.63 -12.48 -0.28
C TYR A 160 -3.94 -12.37 -1.06
N VAL A 161 -4.69 -13.47 -1.28
CA VAL A 161 -6.01 -13.39 -1.95
C VAL A 161 -6.99 -12.53 -1.15
N ALA A 162 -6.91 -12.56 0.19
CA ALA A 162 -7.76 -11.73 1.05
C ALA A 162 -7.59 -10.22 0.80
N LYS A 163 -6.40 -9.78 0.38
CA LYS A 163 -6.04 -8.35 0.19
C LYS A 163 -6.82 -7.65 -0.93
N TYR A 164 -7.33 -8.40 -1.90
CA TYR A 164 -8.15 -7.84 -2.99
C TYR A 164 -9.56 -8.46 -3.07
N THR A 165 -9.95 -9.29 -2.10
CA THR A 165 -11.27 -9.93 -2.06
C THR A 165 -12.04 -9.53 -0.81
N ILE A 166 -11.84 -10.25 0.31
CA ILE A 166 -12.66 -10.08 1.51
C ILE A 166 -12.29 -8.82 2.30
N ASN A 167 -11.01 -8.44 2.36
CA ASN A 167 -10.58 -7.27 3.15
C ASN A 167 -11.15 -5.95 2.60
N PRO A 168 -11.09 -5.66 1.28
CA PRO A 168 -11.78 -4.49 0.72
C PRO A 168 -13.28 -4.50 0.98
N ALA A 169 -13.93 -5.68 0.86
CA ALA A 169 -15.37 -5.79 1.10
C ALA A 169 -15.73 -5.49 2.56
N ILE A 170 -14.91 -5.93 3.53
CA ILE A 170 -15.08 -5.60 4.96
C ILE A 170 -14.88 -4.10 5.18
N ALA A 171 -13.76 -3.54 4.70
CA ALA A 171 -13.41 -2.14 4.92
C ALA A 171 -14.47 -1.16 4.39
N HIS A 172 -15.21 -1.55 3.36
CA HIS A 172 -16.26 -0.75 2.74
C HIS A 172 -17.69 -1.20 3.09
N GLY A 173 -17.86 -2.10 4.06
CA GLY A 173 -19.19 -2.47 4.59
C GLY A 173 -20.08 -3.27 3.65
N ILE A 174 -19.50 -3.99 2.68
CA ILE A 174 -20.20 -4.77 1.65
C ILE A 174 -19.89 -6.26 1.70
N SER A 175 -19.20 -6.72 2.74
CA SER A 175 -18.80 -8.12 2.91
C SER A 175 -19.96 -9.10 3.08
N ALA A 176 -21.17 -8.62 3.41
CA ALA A 176 -22.38 -9.46 3.43
C ALA A 176 -22.80 -9.92 2.01
N HIS A 177 -22.41 -9.19 0.97
CA HIS A 177 -22.85 -9.43 -0.41
C HIS A 177 -21.78 -10.07 -1.29
N ILE A 178 -20.52 -9.65 -1.14
CA ILE A 178 -19.40 -10.05 -2.01
C ILE A 178 -18.11 -10.31 -1.22
N GLY A 179 -17.01 -10.56 -1.94
CA GLY A 179 -15.66 -10.61 -1.40
C GLY A 179 -15.17 -12.00 -1.01
N SER A 180 -15.99 -13.05 -1.10
CA SER A 180 -15.58 -14.43 -0.88
C SER A 180 -16.56 -15.42 -1.50
N ILE A 181 -16.09 -16.62 -1.82
CA ILE A 181 -16.97 -17.75 -2.17
C ILE A 181 -17.59 -18.29 -0.88
N ALA A 182 -18.84 -17.91 -0.59
CA ALA A 182 -19.58 -18.35 0.60
C ALA A 182 -21.08 -18.41 0.30
N VAL A 183 -21.81 -19.32 0.97
CA VAL A 183 -23.27 -19.47 0.82
C VAL A 183 -23.97 -18.14 1.10
N GLY A 184 -24.89 -17.76 0.21
CA GLY A 184 -25.69 -16.53 0.33
C GLY A 184 -25.01 -15.26 -0.22
N LYS A 185 -23.74 -15.33 -0.62
CA LYS A 185 -23.07 -14.23 -1.35
C LYS A 185 -23.27 -14.36 -2.86
N ARG A 186 -23.20 -13.22 -3.55
CA ARG A 186 -23.25 -13.14 -5.02
C ARG A 186 -21.97 -13.69 -5.65
#